data_AF-L2GWV5-F1
#
_entry.id   AF-L2GWV5-F1
#
_cell.length_a   1.000
_cell.length_b   1.000
_cell.length_c   1.000
_cell.angle_alpha   90.00
_cell.angle_beta   90.00
_cell.angle_gamma   90.00
#
_symmetry.space_group_name_H-M   'P 1'
#
loop_
_entity.id
_entity.type
_entity.pdbx_description
1 polymer ?
#
loop_
_entity_poly.entity_id
_entity_poly.type
_entity_poly.pdbx_seq_one_letter_code
_entity_poly.pdbx_strand_id
1 'polypeptide(L)'
;MHFEDETEFFGFVPCSFLQELCSSLEETITHTINNAGLSATSKKQLCSYVLSEFRKNFLIFENFSLQQIFTFPKDFSYERKITDLVVEDDIDAMMDELMKLKDEQEFYKNEARRYKKMIANKEAEIAQMTCFLENVEVNDLLSNSEFLKKLFVETKKAVGGKAYTISGKLSTKFNELMENKDIKSETKKKEINELYNIGTLEDIKAFRDSVLARYG
;
A
#
# COMPACT_ATOMS: atom_id res chain seq x y z
N MET A 1 -5.11 12.10 -35.19
CA MET A 1 -4.43 11.89 -36.47
C MET A 1 -4.53 10.40 -36.71
N HIS A 2 -5.46 9.96 -37.54
CA HIS A 2 -5.71 8.54 -37.78
C HIS A 2 -4.80 8.12 -38.94
N PHE A 3 -3.76 7.35 -38.63
CA PHE A 3 -2.81 6.79 -39.59
C PHE A 3 -3.27 5.41 -40.06
N GLU A 4 -4.57 5.20 -40.25
CA GLU A 4 -5.12 3.85 -40.48
C GLU A 4 -4.62 3.27 -41.80
N ASP A 5 -4.73 4.05 -42.88
CA ASP A 5 -4.24 3.68 -44.21
C ASP A 5 -2.71 3.53 -44.22
N GLU A 6 -1.98 4.43 -43.57
CA GLU A 6 -0.52 4.34 -43.49
C GLU A 6 -0.08 3.12 -42.66
N THR A 7 -0.76 2.83 -41.54
CA THR A 7 -0.45 1.69 -40.69
C THR A 7 -0.64 0.38 -41.44
N GLU A 8 -1.71 0.29 -42.24
CA GLU A 8 -1.94 -0.87 -43.09
C GLU A 8 -0.90 -0.98 -44.20
N PHE A 9 -0.61 0.11 -44.92
CA PHE A 9 0.37 0.10 -46.00
C PHE A 9 1.77 -0.27 -45.54
N PHE A 10 2.22 0.31 -44.42
CA PHE A 10 3.54 0.03 -43.86
C PHE A 10 3.60 -1.32 -43.12
N GLY A 11 2.44 -1.84 -42.69
CA GLY A 11 2.36 -3.05 -41.87
C GLY A 11 2.85 -2.85 -40.43
N PHE A 12 3.02 -1.60 -40.00
CA PHE A 12 3.40 -1.22 -38.64
C PHE A 12 2.90 0.18 -38.33
N VAL A 13 2.75 0.47 -37.03
CA VAL A 13 2.36 1.81 -36.56
C VAL A 13 3.60 2.73 -36.59
N PRO A 14 3.62 3.81 -37.39
CA PRO A 14 4.81 4.66 -37.56
C PRO A 14 5.36 5.26 -36.26
N CYS A 15 4.47 5.68 -35.34
CA CYS A 15 4.86 6.21 -34.04
C CYS A 15 5.60 5.15 -33.19
N SER A 16 5.08 3.92 -33.17
CA SER A 16 5.70 2.83 -32.42
C SER A 16 7.08 2.47 -32.99
N PHE A 17 7.21 2.42 -34.31
CA PHE A 17 8.50 2.20 -34.98
C PHE A 17 9.54 3.27 -34.60
N LEU A 18 9.15 4.55 -34.62
CA LEU A 18 10.06 5.64 -34.26
C LEU A 18 10.47 5.59 -32.77
N GLN A 19 9.57 5.17 -31.89
CA GLN A 19 9.88 4.98 -30.48
C GLN A 19 10.87 3.83 -30.24
N GLU A 20 10.69 2.70 -30.93
CA GLU A 20 11.63 1.57 -30.89
C GLU A 20 12.99 1.95 -31.44
N LEU A 21 13.02 2.68 -32.57
CA LEU A 21 14.25 3.21 -33.17
C LEU A 21 14.99 4.14 -32.19
N CYS A 22 14.27 5.06 -31.54
CA CYS A 22 14.83 5.94 -30.53
C CYS A 22 15.52 5.14 -29.42
N SER A 23 14.80 4.16 -28.87
CA SER A 23 15.27 3.33 -27.77
C SER A 23 16.53 2.53 -28.16
N SER A 24 16.53 1.91 -29.34
CA SER A 24 17.67 1.16 -29.86
C SER A 24 18.92 2.04 -30.08
N LEU A 25 18.72 3.27 -30.54
CA LEU A 25 19.81 4.24 -30.70
C LEU A 25 20.35 4.71 -29.35
N GLU A 26 19.50 4.97 -28.36
CA GLU A 26 19.94 5.33 -27.01
C GLU A 26 20.74 4.21 -26.35
N GLU A 27 20.33 2.96 -26.51
CA GLU A 27 21.07 1.78 -26.05
C GLU A 27 22.43 1.70 -26.71
N THR A 28 22.49 1.90 -28.03
CA THR A 28 23.74 1.88 -28.80
C THR A 28 24.70 3.00 -28.37
N ILE A 29 24.19 4.21 -28.15
CA ILE A 29 24.96 5.35 -27.62
C ILE A 29 25.52 4.99 -26.24
N THR A 30 24.67 4.48 -25.36
CA THR A 30 25.04 4.12 -23.99
C THR A 30 26.10 3.03 -23.96
N HIS A 31 25.93 1.98 -24.77
CA HIS A 31 26.89 0.89 -24.89
C HIS A 31 28.25 1.38 -25.41
N THR A 32 28.24 2.23 -26.45
CA THR A 32 29.46 2.82 -27.01
C THR A 32 30.23 3.65 -25.97
N ILE A 33 29.53 4.51 -25.21
CA ILE A 33 30.16 5.32 -24.16
C ILE A 33 30.66 4.45 -23.00
N ASN A 34 29.92 3.41 -22.63
CA ASN A 34 30.32 2.48 -21.58
C ASN A 34 31.58 1.68 -21.94
N ASN A 35 31.77 1.37 -23.21
CA ASN A 35 32.97 0.68 -23.71
C ASN A 35 34.15 1.61 -23.97
N ALA A 36 33.96 2.94 -23.89
CA ALA A 36 35.07 3.87 -23.99
C ALA A 36 36.05 3.70 -22.82
N GLY A 37 37.35 3.95 -23.05
CA GLY A 37 38.40 3.92 -22.02
C GLY A 37 38.35 5.10 -21.04
N LEU A 38 37.16 5.60 -20.71
CA LEU A 38 36.92 6.77 -19.85
C LEU A 38 36.70 6.38 -18.39
N SER A 39 36.94 7.32 -17.47
CA SER A 39 36.56 7.17 -16.07
C SER A 39 35.04 7.02 -15.91
N ALA A 40 34.58 6.34 -14.86
CA ALA A 40 33.14 6.15 -14.60
C ALA A 40 32.36 7.47 -14.50
N THR A 41 32.96 8.50 -13.87
CA THR A 41 32.35 9.83 -13.73
C THR A 41 32.22 10.51 -15.09
N SER A 42 33.26 10.45 -15.92
CA SER A 42 33.25 11.03 -17.28
C SER A 42 32.24 10.32 -18.18
N LYS A 43 32.12 8.99 -18.09
CA LYS A 43 31.10 8.21 -18.83
C LYS A 43 29.70 8.67 -18.49
N LYS A 44 29.39 8.80 -17.19
CA LYS A 44 28.06 9.22 -16.73
C LYS A 44 27.71 10.63 -17.22
N GLN A 45 28.64 11.59 -17.11
CA GLN A 45 28.43 12.96 -17.57
C GLN A 45 28.25 13.04 -19.09
N LEU A 46 29.13 12.37 -19.84
CA LEU A 46 29.06 12.34 -21.30
C LEU A 46 27.78 11.67 -21.79
N CYS A 47 27.42 10.51 -21.22
CA CYS A 47 26.20 9.79 -21.57
C CYS A 47 24.96 10.64 -21.31
N SER A 48 24.88 11.27 -20.12
CA SER A 48 23.75 12.16 -19.79
C SER A 48 23.63 13.35 -20.76
N TYR A 49 24.75 13.96 -21.14
CA TYR A 49 24.75 15.09 -22.07
C TYR A 49 24.32 14.64 -23.47
N VAL A 50 24.95 13.58 -24.01
CA VAL A 50 24.68 13.08 -25.36
C VAL A 50 23.25 12.60 -25.50
N LEU A 51 22.72 11.84 -24.54
CA LEU A 51 21.33 11.37 -24.58
C LEU A 51 20.34 12.55 -24.51
N SER A 52 20.64 13.58 -23.72
CA SER A 52 19.78 14.77 -23.66
C SER A 52 19.71 15.51 -24.99
N GLU A 53 20.85 15.68 -25.68
CA GLU A 53 20.89 16.35 -26.97
C GLU A 53 20.33 15.47 -28.08
N PHE A 54 20.58 14.16 -28.02
CA PHE A 54 20.01 13.17 -28.92
C PHE A 54 18.48 13.23 -28.87
N ARG A 55 17.86 13.14 -27.68
CA ARG A 55 16.39 13.18 -27.53
C ARG A 55 15.76 14.44 -28.11
N LYS A 56 16.38 15.62 -27.89
CA LYS A 56 15.90 16.89 -28.46
C LYS A 56 15.88 16.85 -29.98
N ASN A 57 16.97 16.37 -30.58
CA ASN A 57 17.08 16.25 -32.03
C ASN A 57 16.18 15.15 -32.59
N PHE A 58 16.02 14.05 -31.86
CA PHE A 58 15.17 12.94 -32.24
C PHE A 58 13.71 13.36 -32.28
N LEU A 59 13.25 14.23 -31.38
CA LEU A 59 11.89 14.78 -31.42
C LEU A 59 11.62 15.56 -32.74
N ILE A 60 12.61 16.32 -33.22
CA ILE A 60 12.51 17.04 -34.50
C ILE A 60 12.45 16.03 -35.65
N PHE A 61 13.32 15.03 -35.61
CA PHE A 61 13.35 13.95 -36.59
C PHE A 61 12.07 13.13 -36.61
N GLU A 62 11.49 12.82 -35.45
CA GLU A 62 10.24 12.10 -35.28
C GLU A 62 9.11 12.87 -35.94
N ASN A 63 8.97 14.16 -35.62
CA ASN A 63 7.92 14.99 -36.20
C ASN A 63 8.08 15.13 -37.72
N PHE A 64 9.32 15.31 -38.20
CA PHE A 64 9.60 15.31 -39.64
C PHE A 64 9.22 13.98 -40.29
N SER A 65 9.62 12.86 -39.70
CA SER A 65 9.40 11.53 -40.26
C SER A 65 7.91 11.21 -40.31
N LEU A 66 7.18 11.49 -39.24
CA LEU A 66 5.73 11.30 -39.22
C LEU A 66 5.07 12.12 -40.33
N GLN A 67 5.38 13.41 -40.46
CA GLN A 67 4.69 14.28 -41.41
C GLN A 67 5.12 14.11 -42.87
N GLN A 68 6.38 13.75 -43.14
CA GLN A 68 6.96 13.81 -44.49
C GLN A 68 7.31 12.44 -45.06
N ILE A 69 7.50 11.43 -44.21
CA ILE A 69 7.90 10.08 -44.63
C ILE A 69 6.72 9.12 -44.47
N PHE A 70 6.06 9.15 -43.32
CA PHE A 70 5.03 8.18 -42.93
C PHE A 70 3.59 8.70 -43.04
N THR A 71 3.38 9.91 -43.56
CA THR A 71 2.03 10.41 -43.88
C THR A 71 1.87 10.44 -45.39
N PHE A 72 0.72 9.99 -45.87
CA PHE A 72 0.41 10.12 -47.29
C PHE A 72 0.09 11.58 -47.68
N PRO A 73 0.42 12.00 -48.92
CA PRO A 73 -0.08 13.25 -49.45
C PRO A 73 -1.62 13.29 -49.38
N LYS A 74 -2.21 14.47 -49.14
CA LYS A 74 -3.67 14.60 -49.01
C LYS A 74 -4.46 14.12 -50.23
N ASP A 75 -3.84 14.15 -51.40
CA ASP A 75 -4.45 13.74 -52.67
C ASP A 75 -4.16 12.26 -53.01
N PHE A 76 -3.43 11.55 -52.16
CA PHE A 76 -3.14 10.13 -52.32
C PHE A 76 -4.24 9.32 -51.62
N SER A 77 -4.86 8.42 -52.37
CA SER A 77 -5.78 7.42 -51.82
C SER A 77 -5.09 6.08 -51.85
N TYR A 78 -4.96 5.44 -50.69
CA TYR A 78 -4.48 4.08 -50.63
C TYR A 78 -5.55 3.13 -51.20
N GLU A 79 -5.19 2.35 -52.20
CA GLU A 79 -6.06 1.32 -52.78
C GLU A 79 -5.57 -0.07 -52.34
N ARG A 80 -6.38 -0.78 -51.55
CA ARG A 80 -6.11 -2.15 -51.13
C ARG A 80 -6.11 -3.10 -52.32
N LYS A 81 -5.25 -4.11 -52.31
CA LYS A 81 -5.30 -5.17 -53.34
C LYS A 81 -6.42 -6.14 -53.00
N ILE A 82 -7.12 -6.63 -54.01
CA ILE A 82 -8.24 -7.61 -53.87
C ILE A 82 -7.80 -8.90 -53.15
N THR A 83 -6.49 -9.18 -53.11
CA THR A 83 -5.90 -10.35 -52.45
C THR A 83 -5.62 -10.16 -50.96
N ASP A 84 -5.80 -8.96 -50.41
CA ASP A 84 -5.46 -8.67 -49.02
C ASP A 84 -6.48 -9.33 -48.08
N LEU A 85 -5.95 -10.12 -47.14
CA LEU A 85 -6.72 -10.94 -46.22
C LEU A 85 -7.26 -10.03 -45.12
N VAL A 86 -8.56 -9.73 -45.14
CA VAL A 86 -9.20 -8.94 -44.07
C VAL A 86 -9.42 -9.86 -42.88
N VAL A 87 -8.74 -9.55 -41.77
CA VAL A 87 -9.05 -10.14 -40.47
C VAL A 87 -10.09 -9.24 -39.82
N GLU A 88 -11.36 -9.62 -39.91
CA GLU A 88 -12.49 -8.97 -39.21
C GLU A 88 -12.55 -9.46 -37.75
N ASP A 89 -11.42 -9.44 -37.05
CA ASP A 89 -11.46 -9.69 -35.62
C ASP A 89 -12.09 -8.46 -34.95
N ASP A 90 -13.03 -8.69 -34.03
CA ASP A 90 -13.67 -7.64 -33.24
C ASP A 90 -12.65 -7.11 -32.21
N ILE A 91 -11.79 -6.20 -32.67
CA ILE A 91 -10.72 -5.57 -31.89
C ILE A 91 -11.33 -4.86 -30.67
N ASP A 92 -12.52 -4.28 -30.80
CA ASP A 92 -13.20 -3.60 -29.71
C ASP A 92 -13.59 -4.58 -28.60
N ALA A 93 -14.15 -5.74 -28.95
CA ALA A 93 -14.44 -6.80 -27.98
C ALA A 93 -13.17 -7.32 -27.29
N MET A 94 -12.07 -7.50 -28.04
CA MET A 94 -10.78 -7.91 -27.46
C MET A 94 -10.24 -6.84 -26.50
N MET A 95 -10.40 -5.57 -26.83
CA MET A 95 -9.90 -4.46 -26.01
C MET A 95 -10.71 -4.26 -24.73
N ASP A 96 -12.02 -4.49 -24.79
CA ASP A 96 -12.91 -4.53 -23.62
C ASP A 96 -12.55 -5.68 -22.66
N GLU A 97 -12.21 -6.86 -23.19
CA GLU A 97 -11.74 -7.98 -22.38
C GLU A 97 -10.40 -7.67 -21.71
N LEU A 98 -9.47 -7.05 -22.44
CA LEU A 98 -8.19 -6.59 -21.93
C LEU A 98 -8.34 -5.55 -20.80
N MET A 99 -9.27 -4.61 -20.94
CA MET A 99 -9.57 -3.63 -19.89
C MET A 99 -10.11 -4.30 -18.62
N LYS A 100 -11.03 -5.26 -18.76
CA LYS A 100 -11.55 -6.03 -17.60
C LYS A 100 -10.43 -6.80 -16.89
N LEU A 101 -9.57 -7.48 -17.64
CA LEU A 101 -8.43 -8.21 -17.08
C LEU A 101 -7.46 -7.29 -16.33
N LYS A 102 -7.22 -6.09 -16.84
CA LYS A 102 -6.38 -5.07 -16.19
C LYS A 102 -6.99 -4.62 -14.86
N ASP A 103 -8.28 -4.34 -14.83
CA ASP A 103 -8.98 -3.91 -13.62
C ASP A 103 -8.98 -5.02 -12.55
N GLU A 104 -9.20 -6.28 -12.96
CA GLU A 104 -9.10 -7.44 -12.06
C GLU A 104 -7.67 -7.60 -11.49
N GLN A 105 -6.65 -7.44 -12.34
CA GLN A 105 -5.26 -7.51 -11.90
C GLN A 105 -4.95 -6.44 -10.85
N GLU A 106 -5.43 -5.21 -11.05
CA GLU A 106 -5.23 -4.12 -10.11
C GLU A 106 -5.97 -4.35 -8.79
N PHE A 107 -7.19 -4.91 -8.85
CA PHE A 107 -7.93 -5.34 -7.66
C PHE A 107 -7.15 -6.38 -6.85
N TYR A 108 -6.68 -7.46 -7.47
CA TYR A 108 -5.94 -8.51 -6.77
C TYR A 108 -4.60 -8.02 -6.21
N LYS A 109 -3.91 -7.12 -6.92
CA LYS A 109 -2.68 -6.47 -6.44
C LYS A 109 -2.93 -5.66 -5.16
N ASN A 110 -4.05 -4.95 -5.10
CA ASN A 110 -4.44 -4.16 -3.93
C ASN A 110 -4.83 -5.05 -2.74
N GLU A 111 -5.59 -6.13 -2.97
CA GLU A 111 -5.91 -7.13 -1.93
C GLU A 111 -4.63 -7.79 -1.39
N ALA A 112 -3.70 -8.20 -2.26
CA ALA A 112 -2.42 -8.77 -1.83
C ALA A 112 -1.62 -7.80 -0.94
N ARG A 113 -1.59 -6.51 -1.31
CA ARG A 113 -0.93 -5.47 -0.49
C ARG A 113 -1.61 -5.30 0.87
N ARG A 114 -2.95 -5.36 0.91
CA ARG A 114 -3.73 -5.28 2.14
C ARG A 114 -3.44 -6.46 3.07
N TYR A 115 -3.45 -7.69 2.56
CA TYR A 115 -3.11 -8.86 3.37
C TYR A 115 -1.68 -8.81 3.87
N LYS A 116 -0.72 -8.38 3.04
CA LYS A 116 0.67 -8.22 3.46
C LYS A 116 0.81 -7.25 4.64
N LYS A 117 0.07 -6.14 4.63
CA LYS A 117 0.04 -5.19 5.75
C LYS A 117 -0.61 -5.79 7.00
N MET A 118 -1.69 -6.55 6.82
CA MET A 118 -2.38 -7.22 7.91
C MET A 118 -1.49 -8.27 8.59
N ILE A 119 -0.74 -9.05 7.81
CA ILE A 119 0.25 -10.02 8.31
C ILE A 119 1.34 -9.29 9.10
N ALA A 120 1.95 -8.24 8.53
CA ALA A 120 3.00 -7.48 9.21
C ALA A 120 2.53 -6.88 10.55
N ASN A 121 1.29 -6.38 10.61
CA ASN A 121 0.70 -5.89 11.86
C ASN A 121 0.52 -7.03 12.89
N LYS A 122 0.07 -8.21 12.45
CA LYS A 122 -0.11 -9.37 13.32
C LYS A 122 1.22 -9.92 13.83
N GLU A 123 2.25 -9.94 13.01
CA GLU A 123 3.61 -10.30 13.42
C GLU A 123 4.15 -9.33 14.47
N ALA A 124 3.93 -8.03 14.30
CA ALA A 124 4.31 -7.02 15.29
C ALA A 124 3.55 -7.17 16.61
N GLU A 125 2.24 -7.46 16.56
CA GLU A 125 1.42 -7.73 17.75
C GLU A 125 1.93 -8.96 18.51
N ILE A 126 2.22 -10.06 17.81
CA ILE A 126 2.80 -11.26 18.40
C ILE A 126 4.15 -10.95 19.05
N ALA A 127 5.04 -10.23 18.35
CA ALA A 127 6.35 -9.88 18.89
C ALA A 127 6.26 -9.06 20.20
N GLN A 128 5.32 -8.11 20.27
CA GLN A 128 5.06 -7.33 21.48
C GLN A 128 4.52 -8.19 22.62
N MET A 129 3.58 -9.09 22.33
CA MET A 129 3.04 -10.02 23.34
C MET A 129 4.12 -10.97 23.86
N THR A 130 4.99 -11.48 22.99
CA THR A 130 6.12 -12.33 23.39
C THR A 130 7.08 -11.57 24.30
N CYS A 131 7.46 -10.34 23.95
CA CYS A 131 8.31 -9.50 24.81
C CYS A 131 7.66 -9.23 26.18
N PHE A 132 6.34 -9.05 26.22
CA PHE A 132 5.62 -8.87 27.48
C PHE A 132 5.66 -10.13 28.36
N LEU A 133 5.50 -11.31 27.77
CA LEU A 133 5.56 -12.59 28.49
C LEU A 133 6.97 -12.96 28.95
N GLU A 134 8.00 -12.52 28.22
CA GLU A 134 9.41 -12.72 28.58
C GLU A 134 9.88 -11.74 29.67
N ASN A 135 9.06 -10.75 30.04
CA ASN A 135 9.41 -9.79 31.09
C ASN A 135 9.47 -10.47 32.47
N VAL A 136 10.64 -10.34 33.12
CA VAL A 136 10.93 -10.94 34.43
C VAL A 136 9.97 -10.46 35.52
N GLU A 137 9.59 -9.18 35.52
CA GLU A 137 8.65 -8.63 36.52
C GLU A 137 7.25 -9.23 36.37
N VAL A 138 6.82 -9.52 35.14
CA VAL A 138 5.53 -10.17 34.86
C VAL A 138 5.55 -11.62 35.32
N ASN A 139 6.64 -12.34 35.06
CA ASN A 139 6.81 -13.72 35.54
C ASN A 139 6.92 -13.81 37.07
N ASP A 140 7.60 -12.86 37.71
CA ASP A 140 7.66 -12.76 39.17
C ASP A 140 6.28 -12.45 39.76
N LEU A 141 5.49 -11.58 39.12
CA LEU A 141 4.12 -11.29 39.55
C LEU A 141 3.20 -12.52 39.41
N LEU A 142 3.31 -13.26 38.31
CA LEU A 142 2.57 -14.51 38.08
C LEU A 142 2.92 -15.55 39.15
N SER A 143 4.21 -15.76 39.38
CA SER A 143 4.74 -16.69 40.39
C SER A 143 4.29 -16.30 41.80
N ASN A 144 4.34 -15.01 42.13
CA ASN A 144 3.83 -14.48 43.40
C ASN A 144 2.32 -14.69 43.54
N SER A 145 1.54 -14.54 42.46
CA SER A 145 0.10 -14.79 42.50
C SER A 145 -0.24 -16.27 42.73
N GLU A 146 0.54 -17.18 42.15
CA GLU A 146 0.39 -18.62 42.37
C GLU A 146 0.80 -19.01 43.79
N PHE A 147 1.88 -18.42 44.29
CA PHE A 147 2.32 -18.58 45.67
C PHE A 147 1.26 -18.10 46.67
N LEU A 148 0.68 -16.91 46.44
CA LEU A 148 -0.41 -16.38 47.25
C LEU A 148 -1.67 -17.25 47.19
N LYS A 149 -2.01 -17.81 46.02
CA LYS A 149 -3.10 -18.79 45.89
C LYS A 149 -2.84 -20.06 46.72
N LYS A 150 -1.63 -20.60 46.66
CA LYS A 150 -1.24 -21.77 47.47
C LYS A 150 -1.34 -21.48 48.95
N LEU A 151 -0.76 -20.35 49.41
CA LEU A 151 -0.89 -19.88 50.79
C LEU A 151 -2.33 -19.70 51.21
N PHE A 152 -3.19 -19.12 50.37
CA PHE A 152 -4.61 -18.96 50.67
C PHE A 152 -5.32 -20.31 50.86
N VAL A 153 -5.05 -21.29 49.99
CA VAL A 153 -5.61 -22.65 50.10
C VAL A 153 -5.09 -23.37 51.34
N GLU A 154 -3.80 -23.27 51.65
CA GLU A 154 -3.19 -23.84 52.85
C GLU A 154 -3.74 -23.20 54.12
N THR A 155 -3.87 -21.87 54.15
CA THR A 155 -4.47 -21.14 55.27
C THR A 155 -5.94 -21.51 55.44
N LYS A 156 -6.69 -21.68 54.35
CA LYS A 156 -8.07 -22.18 54.39
C LYS A 156 -8.17 -23.61 54.93
N LYS A 157 -7.18 -24.47 54.65
CA LYS A 157 -7.09 -25.83 55.21
C LYS A 157 -6.69 -25.82 56.68
N ALA A 158 -5.70 -25.01 57.07
CA ALA A 158 -5.12 -24.97 58.41
C ALA A 158 -6.05 -24.32 59.45
N VAL A 159 -6.77 -23.25 59.07
CA VAL A 159 -7.64 -22.52 60.00
C VAL A 159 -9.09 -23.07 59.99
N GLY A 160 -9.38 -24.04 59.12
CA GLY A 160 -10.70 -24.62 58.93
C GLY A 160 -11.73 -23.58 58.44
N GLY A 161 -12.89 -24.03 57.97
CA GLY A 161 -13.97 -23.17 57.45
C GLY A 161 -14.57 -22.17 58.44
N LYS A 162 -13.98 -22.00 59.64
CA LYS A 162 -14.45 -21.11 60.72
C LYS A 162 -13.55 -19.88 60.96
N ALA A 163 -12.49 -19.70 60.18
CA ALA A 163 -11.55 -18.56 60.33
C ALA A 163 -12.12 -17.18 59.97
N TYR A 164 -13.12 -17.13 59.08
CA TYR A 164 -13.57 -15.87 58.49
C TYR A 164 -14.51 -15.06 59.40
N THR A 165 -14.78 -15.51 60.63
CA THR A 165 -15.55 -14.76 61.63
C THR A 165 -14.70 -13.86 62.54
N ILE A 166 -13.36 -13.88 62.43
CA ILE A 166 -12.48 -13.12 63.36
C ILE A 166 -12.04 -11.75 62.81
N SER A 167 -12.52 -11.33 61.63
CA SER A 167 -12.14 -10.04 61.01
C SER A 167 -13.29 -9.02 60.95
N GLY A 168 -14.00 -8.80 62.06
CA GLY A 168 -15.04 -7.76 62.16
C GLY A 168 -14.52 -6.30 62.08
N LYS A 169 -13.18 -6.09 62.06
CA LYS A 169 -12.57 -4.74 61.97
C LYS A 169 -11.73 -4.49 60.71
N LEU A 170 -11.37 -5.52 59.95
CA LEU A 170 -10.68 -5.37 58.65
C LEU A 170 -11.66 -5.46 57.46
N SER A 171 -12.88 -5.96 57.69
CA SER A 171 -13.90 -6.08 56.64
C SER A 171 -14.43 -4.72 56.18
N THR A 172 -14.52 -3.71 57.05
CA THR A 172 -15.01 -2.38 56.66
C THR A 172 -14.11 -1.72 55.65
N LYS A 173 -12.78 -1.71 55.86
CA LYS A 173 -11.84 -1.07 54.93
C LYS A 173 -11.69 -1.84 53.60
N PHE A 174 -11.80 -3.16 53.64
CA PHE A 174 -11.81 -4.00 52.44
C PHE A 174 -13.12 -3.86 51.66
N ASN A 175 -14.26 -3.80 52.36
CA ASN A 175 -15.57 -3.53 51.76
C ASN A 175 -15.63 -2.11 51.19
N GLU A 176 -15.09 -1.10 51.88
CA GLU A 176 -14.95 0.28 51.36
C GLU A 176 -14.07 0.33 50.10
N LEU A 177 -13.05 -0.54 50.00
CA LEU A 177 -12.21 -0.67 48.81
C LEU A 177 -12.94 -1.33 47.64
N MET A 178 -13.76 -2.34 47.92
CA MET A 178 -14.62 -3.00 46.91
C MET A 178 -15.75 -2.06 46.46
N GLU A 179 -16.42 -1.38 47.39
CA GLU A 179 -17.41 -0.35 47.09
C GLU A 179 -16.78 0.79 46.26
N ASN A 180 -15.58 1.27 46.60
CA ASN A 180 -14.88 2.27 45.78
C ASN A 180 -14.53 1.77 44.37
N LYS A 181 -14.20 0.48 44.22
CA LYS A 181 -13.93 -0.12 42.91
C LYS A 181 -15.21 -0.22 42.08
N ASP A 182 -16.31 -0.63 42.70
CA ASP A 182 -17.60 -0.76 42.04
C ASP A 182 -18.17 0.61 41.65
N ILE A 183 -18.06 1.61 42.54
CA ILE A 183 -18.39 3.01 42.29
C ILE A 183 -17.53 3.59 41.15
N LYS A 184 -16.22 3.30 41.11
CA LYS A 184 -15.35 3.72 39.98
C LYS A 184 -15.75 3.07 38.66
N SER A 185 -16.23 1.82 38.69
CA SER A 185 -16.69 1.15 37.48
C SER A 185 -18.02 1.72 36.97
N GLU A 186 -18.94 2.06 37.88
CA GLU A 186 -20.23 2.65 37.54
C GLU A 186 -20.08 4.09 37.06
N THR A 187 -19.27 4.90 37.73
CA THR A 187 -18.97 6.27 37.28
C THR A 187 -18.29 6.28 35.91
N LYS A 188 -17.35 5.38 35.64
CA LYS A 188 -16.73 5.24 34.32
C LYS A 188 -17.74 4.82 33.24
N LYS A 189 -18.66 3.89 33.54
CA LYS A 189 -19.74 3.52 32.61
C LYS A 189 -20.69 4.68 32.36
N LYS A 190 -20.99 5.46 33.40
CA LYS A 190 -21.86 6.63 33.30
C LYS A 190 -21.23 7.76 32.50
N GLU A 191 -19.96 8.08 32.74
CA GLU A 191 -19.19 9.04 31.94
C GLU A 191 -19.10 8.60 30.48
N ILE A 192 -18.84 7.31 30.20
CA ILE A 192 -18.83 6.79 28.83
C ILE A 192 -20.20 6.95 28.17
N ASN A 193 -21.30 6.64 28.87
CA ASN A 193 -22.65 6.81 28.34
C ASN A 193 -23.02 8.30 28.15
N GLU A 194 -22.58 9.19 29.05
CA GLU A 194 -22.75 10.63 28.91
C GLU A 194 -21.95 11.17 27.72
N LEU A 195 -20.73 10.69 27.50
CA LEU A 195 -19.93 11.02 26.31
C LEU A 195 -20.59 10.54 25.01
N TYR A 196 -21.18 9.34 25.00
CA TYR A 196 -21.96 8.86 23.85
C TYR A 196 -23.25 9.66 23.62
N ASN A 197 -23.81 10.29 24.65
CA ASN A 197 -24.98 11.16 24.55
C ASN A 197 -24.62 12.60 24.14
N ILE A 198 -23.37 13.04 24.32
CA ILE A 198 -22.90 14.39 23.97
C ILE A 198 -22.45 14.47 22.50
N GLY A 199 -22.03 13.36 21.89
CA GLY A 199 -21.75 13.33 20.45
C GLY A 199 -21.48 11.92 19.95
N THR A 200 -21.91 11.65 18.72
CA THR A 200 -21.64 10.36 18.07
C THR A 200 -20.18 10.32 17.58
N LEU A 201 -19.70 9.13 17.21
CA LEU A 201 -18.39 8.94 16.56
C LEU A 201 -18.20 9.82 15.30
N GLU A 202 -19.28 10.34 14.74
CA GLU A 202 -19.31 11.23 13.59
C GLU A 202 -18.94 12.68 13.97
N ASP A 203 -19.34 13.14 15.15
CA ASP A 203 -18.98 14.49 15.66
C ASP A 203 -17.48 14.61 15.97
N ILE A 204 -16.90 13.53 16.50
CA ILE A 204 -15.45 13.44 16.78
C ILE A 204 -14.66 13.42 15.45
N LYS A 205 -15.18 12.75 14.42
CA LYS A 205 -14.58 12.77 13.07
C LYS A 205 -14.69 14.16 12.44
N ALA A 206 -15.85 14.80 12.52
CA ALA A 206 -16.06 16.15 12.01
C ALA A 206 -15.14 17.18 12.68
N PHE A 207 -14.90 17.07 14.00
CA PHE A 207 -13.94 17.93 14.69
C PHE A 207 -12.50 17.69 14.20
N ARG A 208 -12.06 16.44 14.09
CA ARG A 208 -10.72 16.08 13.59
C ARG A 208 -10.48 16.63 12.18
N ASP A 209 -11.47 16.48 11.30
CA ASP A 209 -11.37 16.93 9.91
C ASP A 209 -11.36 18.47 9.83
N SER A 210 -12.11 19.15 10.71
CA SER A 210 -12.10 20.62 10.81
C SER A 210 -10.77 21.21 11.31
N VAL A 211 -10.05 20.47 12.18
CA VAL A 211 -8.74 20.89 12.71
C VAL A 211 -7.65 20.68 11.68
N LEU A 212 -7.71 19.58 10.92
CA LEU A 212 -6.77 19.32 9.83
C LEU A 212 -6.92 20.33 8.67
N ALA A 213 -8.14 20.81 8.40
CA ALA A 213 -8.39 21.83 7.38
C ALA A 213 -7.93 23.26 7.76
N ARG A 214 -7.66 23.53 9.05
CA ARG A 214 -7.19 24.85 9.51
C ARG A 214 -5.66 24.96 9.63
N TYR A 215 -4.96 23.84 9.59
CA TYR A 215 -3.50 23.77 9.82
C TYR A 215 -2.75 22.95 8.75
N GLY A 216 -3.42 22.53 7.68
CA GLY A 216 -2.81 22.04 6.44
C GLY A 216 -2.94 23.08 5.34
#